data_AF-A0A554KN46-F1
#
_entry.id   AF-A0A554KN46-F1
#
_cell.length_a   1.000
_cell.length_b   1.000
_cell.length_c   1.000
_cell.angle_alpha   90.00
_cell.angle_beta   90.00
_cell.angle_gamma   90.00
#
_symmetry.space_group_name_H-M   'P 1'
#
loop_
_entity.id
_entity.type
_entity.pdbx_description
1 polymer ?
#
loop_
_entity_poly.entity_id
_entity_poly.type
_entity_poly.pdbx_seq_one_letter_code
_entity_poly.pdbx_strand_id
1 'polypeptide(L)'
;MDANQTGSIFTPTTIALTIAVIVIIIGLIRYGFGDKKNQSSETQSFSPSPSPSVSMGTTVTPPEPTAIVGVLPRDKFIDQIREERKSGKPLKDYFKDVAKGFEDSLSTDEALNACLSLDFEDTEIAPLLDVLGYTPCEIAEKIEADYSPSSEEWLALLLPFSKAEDQPGKCREVIEAIEYAGIDIDSDFIEPLTKQGITEAEAIKIVYEKSSQTLWEILDGTEIESDPSRLVEVAKQCEVDLSESEEYEKLRERIDFDKAIIVLQGFGKSLAEIIDIENGDNTIEDDALKGILKDLKSADYSTVEILVALFGDQDTEVYLSGIVGALTDEVISEDEFIAFALASETDPADIDSEFNEQEVELKVSSRVLHRLFTAIDEKAEQSASLQNQT
;
A
#
# COMPACT_ATOMS: atom_id res chain seq x y z
N MET A 1 57.18 -21.34 -32.20
CA MET A 1 56.44 -21.22 -33.46
C MET A 1 55.72 -22.53 -33.63
N ASP A 2 54.42 -22.53 -33.38
CA ASP A 2 53.39 -23.14 -34.24
C ASP A 2 52.04 -22.81 -33.61
N ALA A 3 51.28 -22.02 -34.36
CA ALA A 3 49.91 -21.64 -34.05
C ALA A 3 48.98 -22.75 -34.56
N ASN A 4 48.10 -23.26 -33.70
CA ASN A 4 47.00 -24.10 -34.15
C ASN A 4 45.68 -23.33 -33.97
N GLN A 5 45.08 -23.06 -35.13
CA GLN A 5 43.74 -22.53 -35.32
C GLN A 5 42.70 -23.52 -34.75
N THR A 6 41.83 -23.04 -33.88
CA THR A 6 40.52 -23.65 -33.63
C THR A 6 39.52 -23.01 -34.61
N GLY A 7 39.08 -23.83 -35.58
CA GLY A 7 38.07 -23.46 -36.54
C GLY A 7 36.68 -23.46 -35.92
N SER A 8 35.97 -22.35 -36.10
CA SER A 8 34.53 -22.18 -35.85
C SER A 8 33.72 -23.18 -36.67
N ILE A 9 32.95 -24.05 -36.01
CA ILE A 9 31.95 -24.93 -36.61
C ILE A 9 30.56 -24.33 -36.37
N PHE A 10 30.34 -23.10 -36.83
CA PHE A 10 28.98 -22.64 -37.13
C PHE A 10 28.77 -22.79 -38.62
N THR A 11 28.21 -23.93 -39.02
CA THR A 11 27.77 -24.09 -40.41
C THR A 11 26.56 -23.19 -40.63
N PRO A 12 26.54 -22.35 -41.69
CA PRO A 12 25.45 -21.41 -41.99
C PRO A 12 24.06 -22.06 -42.05
N THR A 13 23.99 -23.37 -42.31
CA THR A 13 22.77 -24.18 -42.31
C THR A 13 22.09 -24.30 -40.95
N THR A 14 22.87 -24.34 -39.85
CA THR A 14 22.31 -24.49 -38.49
C THR A 14 21.67 -23.17 -38.04
N ILE A 15 22.36 -22.06 -38.27
CA ILE A 15 21.84 -20.71 -38.00
C ILE A 15 20.60 -20.42 -38.88
N ALA A 16 20.59 -20.86 -40.14
CA ALA A 16 19.44 -20.70 -41.03
C ALA A 16 18.21 -21.52 -40.58
N LEU A 17 18.41 -22.70 -39.97
CA LEU A 17 17.33 -23.53 -39.46
C LEU A 17 16.71 -22.92 -38.19
N THR A 18 17.56 -22.46 -37.25
CA THR A 18 17.13 -21.80 -36.01
C THR A 18 16.38 -20.49 -36.31
N ILE A 19 16.87 -19.68 -37.24
CA ILE A 19 16.19 -18.44 -37.66
C ILE A 19 14.86 -18.77 -38.36
N ALA A 20 14.78 -19.85 -39.16
CA ALA A 20 13.54 -20.22 -39.84
C ALA A 20 12.43 -20.67 -38.87
N VAL A 21 12.79 -21.39 -37.80
CA VAL A 21 11.84 -21.82 -36.75
C VAL A 21 11.32 -20.61 -35.96
N ILE A 22 12.21 -19.69 -35.57
CA ILE A 22 11.85 -18.45 -34.88
C ILE A 22 10.92 -17.58 -35.73
N VAL A 23 11.16 -17.45 -37.04
CA VAL A 23 10.31 -16.66 -37.95
C VAL A 23 8.91 -17.27 -38.14
N ILE A 24 8.78 -18.60 -38.11
CA ILE A 24 7.47 -19.28 -38.22
C ILE A 24 6.65 -19.07 -36.93
N ILE A 25 7.28 -19.14 -35.76
CA ILE A 25 6.63 -18.91 -34.46
C ILE A 25 6.16 -17.45 -34.34
N ILE A 26 7.01 -16.49 -34.69
CA ILE A 26 6.65 -15.05 -34.70
C ILE A 26 5.54 -14.74 -35.72
N GLY A 27 5.51 -15.45 -36.87
CA GLY A 27 4.49 -15.31 -37.89
C GLY A 27 3.10 -15.80 -37.46
N LEU A 28 3.04 -16.88 -36.68
CA LEU A 28 1.80 -17.44 -36.13
C LEU A 28 1.22 -16.56 -35.01
N ILE A 29 2.08 -15.94 -34.20
CA ILE A 29 1.68 -15.03 -33.12
C ILE A 29 1.09 -13.72 -33.68
N ARG A 30 1.64 -13.17 -34.78
CA ARG A 30 1.10 -11.94 -35.40
C ARG A 30 -0.18 -12.11 -36.20
N TYR A 31 -0.52 -13.33 -36.64
CA TYR A 31 -1.73 -13.58 -37.43
C TYR A 31 -2.96 -13.90 -36.55
N GLY A 32 -2.77 -14.16 -35.25
CA GLY A 32 -3.81 -14.59 -34.32
C GLY A 32 -4.58 -13.47 -33.61
N PHE A 33 -4.05 -12.26 -33.50
CA PHE A 33 -4.68 -11.19 -32.72
C PHE A 33 -4.58 -9.83 -33.41
N GLY A 34 -5.50 -9.60 -34.35
CA GLY A 34 -5.78 -8.30 -34.93
C GLY A 34 -7.12 -7.75 -34.45
N ASP A 35 -7.08 -6.54 -33.90
CA ASP A 35 -8.15 -5.54 -33.81
C ASP A 35 -9.24 -5.69 -32.72
N LYS A 36 -9.07 -4.95 -31.61
CA LYS A 36 -9.63 -3.58 -31.46
C LYS A 36 -9.35 -2.98 -30.08
N LYS A 37 -8.46 -1.99 -30.04
CA LYS A 37 -8.33 -1.04 -28.92
C LYS A 37 -9.29 0.15 -29.11
N ASN A 38 -9.96 0.46 -28.02
CA ASN A 38 -10.28 1.78 -27.44
C ASN A 38 -10.75 2.94 -28.32
N GLN A 39 -11.86 3.54 -27.89
CA GLN A 39 -11.93 4.99 -27.78
C GLN A 39 -12.77 5.39 -26.55
N SER A 40 -12.06 5.96 -25.58
CA SER A 40 -12.57 6.70 -24.43
C SER A 40 -12.97 8.13 -24.84
N SER A 41 -13.88 8.71 -24.04
CA SER A 41 -13.96 10.11 -23.55
C SER A 41 -13.68 11.26 -24.53
N GLU A 42 -14.28 12.44 -24.52
CA GLU A 42 -15.12 13.22 -23.61
C GLU A 42 -15.37 14.53 -24.40
N THR A 43 -16.39 15.31 -24.07
CA THR A 43 -16.31 16.77 -23.85
C THR A 43 -17.71 17.38 -23.80
N GLN A 44 -18.14 17.76 -22.59
CA GLN A 44 -19.25 18.68 -22.39
C GLN A 44 -18.73 20.12 -22.46
N SER A 45 -19.41 20.94 -23.25
CA SER A 45 -19.17 22.38 -23.39
C SER A 45 -20.09 23.16 -22.44
N PHE A 46 -19.52 23.95 -21.53
CA PHE A 46 -20.25 24.99 -20.79
C PHE A 46 -20.01 26.37 -21.43
N SER A 47 -21.09 27.11 -21.67
CA SER A 47 -21.12 28.50 -22.13
C SER A 47 -21.38 29.44 -20.95
N PRO A 48 -20.78 30.65 -20.89
CA PRO A 48 -21.17 31.65 -19.92
C PRO A 48 -21.89 32.88 -20.51
N SER A 49 -22.63 33.56 -19.62
CA SER A 49 -23.19 34.93 -19.67
C SER A 49 -24.51 35.15 -20.43
N PRO A 50 -25.43 36.04 -19.96
CA PRO A 50 -25.11 37.40 -19.48
C PRO A 50 -25.91 37.97 -18.27
N SER A 51 -25.37 39.07 -17.74
CA SER A 51 -26.00 40.01 -16.79
C SER A 51 -27.16 40.83 -17.40
N PRO A 52 -28.07 41.36 -16.57
CA PRO A 52 -28.33 42.82 -16.51
C PRO A 52 -28.58 43.30 -15.05
N SER A 53 -27.96 44.35 -14.51
CA SER A 53 -28.10 45.81 -14.73
C SER A 53 -29.25 46.53 -13.99
N VAL A 54 -28.85 47.54 -13.19
CA VAL A 54 -29.51 48.84 -12.82
C VAL A 54 -30.51 48.93 -11.63
N SER A 55 -30.18 49.81 -10.65
CA SER A 55 -30.94 51.02 -10.21
C SER A 55 -30.66 51.35 -8.72
N MET A 56 -29.91 52.39 -8.34
CA MET A 56 -30.26 53.82 -8.14
C MET A 56 -31.46 54.14 -7.21
N GLY A 57 -31.16 54.91 -6.15
CA GLY A 57 -32.08 55.69 -5.29
C GLY A 57 -32.53 54.95 -4.03
N THR A 58 -32.32 55.42 -2.80
CA THR A 58 -32.82 56.71 -2.29
C THR A 58 -32.18 57.01 -0.93
N THR A 59 -31.73 58.24 -0.72
CA THR A 59 -31.23 58.78 0.55
C THR A 59 -32.40 58.99 1.52
N VAL A 60 -32.37 58.32 2.68
CA VAL A 60 -33.24 58.60 3.82
C VAL A 60 -32.35 58.75 5.05
N THR A 61 -32.29 59.96 5.60
CA THR A 61 -31.74 60.25 6.93
C THR A 61 -32.74 59.86 8.02
N PRO A 62 -32.32 59.10 9.04
CA PRO A 62 -32.93 59.13 10.36
C PRO A 62 -31.95 59.69 11.42
N PRO A 63 -32.45 59.99 12.63
CA PRO A 63 -32.05 61.13 13.44
C PRO A 63 -30.83 60.88 14.35
N GLU A 64 -30.34 61.97 14.96
CA GLU A 64 -29.27 62.01 15.96
C GLU A 64 -29.32 60.83 16.96
N PRO A 65 -28.22 60.09 17.15
CA PRO A 65 -28.14 59.13 18.22
C PRO A 65 -27.97 59.89 19.53
N THR A 66 -29.00 59.84 20.38
CA THR A 66 -28.81 60.03 21.82
C THR A 66 -27.94 58.87 22.29
N ALA A 67 -26.64 59.13 22.50
CA ALA A 67 -25.71 58.15 23.04
C ALA A 67 -26.06 57.85 24.50
N ILE A 68 -27.03 56.96 24.72
CA ILE A 68 -26.99 56.09 25.88
C ILE A 68 -25.71 55.26 25.65
N VAL A 69 -24.66 55.52 26.43
CA VAL A 69 -23.50 54.64 26.52
C VAL A 69 -23.99 53.37 27.21
N GLY A 70 -24.74 52.56 26.47
CA GLY A 70 -25.05 51.20 26.84
C GLY A 70 -23.76 50.43 26.70
N VAL A 71 -23.30 49.83 27.80
CA VAL A 71 -22.22 48.83 27.76
C VAL A 71 -22.57 47.84 26.66
N LEU A 72 -21.69 47.70 25.66
CA LEU A 72 -21.95 46.84 24.51
C LEU A 72 -22.24 45.43 25.02
N PRO A 73 -23.16 44.67 24.39
CA PRO A 73 -23.44 43.29 24.77
C PRO A 73 -22.17 42.45 24.95
N ARG A 74 -21.16 42.68 24.10
CA ARG A 74 -19.82 42.11 24.19
C ARG A 74 -19.10 42.41 25.51
N ASP A 75 -19.09 43.66 25.95
CA ASP A 75 -18.37 44.06 27.17
C ASP A 75 -19.05 43.47 28.42
N LYS A 76 -20.39 43.37 28.42
CA LYS A 76 -21.13 42.68 29.49
C LYS A 76 -20.83 41.18 29.51
N PHE A 77 -20.77 40.56 28.34
CA PHE A 77 -20.41 39.16 28.20
C PHE A 77 -18.99 38.91 28.73
N ILE A 78 -18.02 39.76 28.38
CA ILE A 78 -16.65 39.72 28.90
C ILE A 78 -16.61 39.83 30.43
N ASP A 79 -17.32 40.79 31.01
CA ASP A 79 -17.32 40.99 32.46
C ASP A 79 -17.95 39.80 33.19
N GLN A 80 -19.01 39.20 32.62
CA GLN A 80 -19.66 38.02 33.17
C GLN A 80 -18.78 36.76 33.07
N ILE A 81 -18.00 36.62 31.98
CA ILE A 81 -16.92 35.61 31.88
C ILE A 81 -15.90 35.78 32.99
N ARG A 82 -15.39 36.99 33.19
CA ARG A 82 -14.38 37.26 34.22
C ARG A 82 -14.89 37.00 35.63
N GLU A 83 -16.16 37.27 35.90
CA GLU A 83 -16.75 37.08 37.22
C GLU A 83 -16.95 35.59 37.53
N GLU A 84 -17.49 34.82 36.60
CA GLU A 84 -17.73 33.39 36.82
C GLU A 84 -16.45 32.55 36.75
N ARG A 85 -15.41 32.97 36.01
CA ARG A 85 -14.09 32.29 36.08
C ARG A 85 -13.50 32.31 37.49
N LYS A 86 -13.83 33.33 38.30
CA LYS A 86 -13.44 33.40 39.71
C LYS A 86 -14.22 32.44 40.61
N SER A 87 -15.36 31.89 40.14
CA SER A 87 -16.22 31.01 40.92
C SER A 87 -15.73 29.56 40.96
N GLY A 88 -14.82 29.17 40.04
CA GLY A 88 -14.21 27.84 40.01
C GLY A 88 -15.11 26.71 39.51
N LYS A 89 -16.26 27.04 38.89
CA LYS A 89 -17.13 26.05 38.23
C LYS A 89 -16.47 25.49 36.95
N PRO A 90 -16.86 24.27 36.50
CA PRO A 90 -16.44 23.75 35.20
C PRO A 90 -16.86 24.69 34.05
N LEU A 91 -15.95 24.97 33.12
CA LEU A 91 -16.16 25.93 32.02
C LEU A 91 -17.38 25.58 31.14
N LYS A 92 -17.66 24.30 30.90
CA LYS A 92 -18.79 23.88 30.04
C LYS A 92 -20.16 24.29 30.63
N ASP A 93 -20.31 24.22 31.94
CA ASP A 93 -21.54 24.64 32.63
C ASP A 93 -21.64 26.17 32.66
N TYR A 94 -20.48 26.83 32.84
CA TYR A 94 -20.36 28.28 32.76
C TYR A 94 -20.85 28.82 31.41
N PHE A 95 -20.39 28.25 30.29
CA PHE A 95 -20.76 28.73 28.96
C PHE A 95 -22.21 28.45 28.60
N LYS A 96 -22.80 27.36 29.09
CA LYS A 96 -24.25 27.12 28.90
C LYS A 96 -25.10 28.19 29.57
N ASP A 97 -24.74 28.58 30.78
CA ASP A 97 -25.47 29.59 31.55
C ASP A 97 -25.34 30.98 30.90
N VAL A 98 -24.15 31.32 30.40
CA VAL A 98 -23.91 32.62 29.77
C VAL A 98 -24.44 32.68 28.34
N ALA A 99 -24.27 31.64 27.51
CA ALA A 99 -24.84 31.62 26.15
C ALA A 99 -26.36 31.82 26.17
N LYS A 100 -27.07 31.17 27.10
CA LYS A 100 -28.51 31.33 27.29
C LYS A 100 -28.92 32.76 27.69
N GLY A 101 -28.05 33.49 28.37
CA GLY A 101 -28.30 34.88 28.76
C GLY A 101 -28.19 35.88 27.61
N PHE A 102 -27.51 35.51 26.53
CA PHE A 102 -27.17 36.40 25.41
C PHE A 102 -27.67 35.91 24.04
N GLU A 103 -28.44 34.82 23.99
CA GLU A 103 -28.91 34.10 22.79
C GLU A 103 -29.50 35.01 21.68
N ASP A 104 -30.14 36.13 22.06
CA ASP A 104 -30.74 37.10 21.12
C ASP A 104 -29.90 38.37 20.86
N SER A 105 -28.74 38.51 21.52
CA SER A 105 -28.06 39.81 21.69
C SER A 105 -26.56 39.85 21.39
N LEU A 106 -25.94 38.69 21.20
CA LEU A 106 -24.52 38.56 20.88
C LEU A 106 -24.38 37.54 19.76
N SER A 107 -23.72 37.92 18.66
CA SER A 107 -23.44 36.94 17.61
C SER A 107 -22.37 35.95 18.06
N THR A 108 -22.32 34.80 17.43
CA THR A 108 -21.38 33.74 17.81
C THR A 108 -19.92 34.13 17.57
N ASP A 109 -19.64 34.89 16.51
CA ASP A 109 -18.32 35.48 16.26
C ASP A 109 -17.98 36.58 17.28
N GLU A 110 -18.95 37.35 17.80
CA GLU A 110 -18.71 38.34 18.85
C GLU A 110 -18.36 37.68 20.19
N ALA A 111 -19.00 36.55 20.50
CA ALA A 111 -18.70 35.73 21.67
C ALA A 111 -17.29 35.12 21.59
N LEU A 112 -16.91 34.60 20.43
CA LEU A 112 -15.56 34.07 20.19
C LEU A 112 -14.49 35.15 20.33
N ASN A 113 -14.66 36.29 19.65
CA ASN A 113 -13.75 37.44 19.75
C ASN A 113 -13.66 38.03 21.17
N ALA A 114 -14.70 37.88 21.98
CA ALA A 114 -14.65 38.22 23.40
C ALA A 114 -13.77 37.24 24.20
N CYS A 115 -13.89 35.94 23.95
CA CYS A 115 -13.10 34.92 24.64
C CYS A 115 -11.62 34.98 24.26
N LEU A 116 -11.31 35.18 22.97
CA LEU A 116 -9.94 35.41 22.50
C LEU A 116 -9.31 36.65 23.17
N SER A 117 -10.08 37.73 23.37
CA SER A 117 -9.60 38.93 24.07
C SER A 117 -9.37 38.76 25.58
N LEU A 118 -9.72 37.59 26.12
CA LEU A 118 -9.57 37.23 27.52
C LEU A 118 -8.47 36.19 27.77
N ASP A 119 -7.63 35.93 26.76
CA ASP A 119 -6.53 34.97 26.81
C ASP A 119 -7.02 33.58 27.23
N PHE A 120 -8.13 33.12 26.64
CA PHE A 120 -8.59 31.74 26.79
C PHE A 120 -7.64 30.80 26.03
N GLU A 121 -7.33 29.67 26.65
CA GLU A 121 -6.59 28.60 25.98
C GLU A 121 -7.52 27.83 25.03
N ASP A 122 -6.96 27.18 24.02
CA ASP A 122 -7.67 26.34 23.03
C ASP A 122 -8.59 25.30 23.70
N THR A 123 -8.08 24.63 24.75
CA THR A 123 -8.83 23.66 25.57
C THR A 123 -10.04 24.28 26.29
N GLU A 124 -10.04 25.59 26.51
CA GLU A 124 -11.16 26.33 27.09
C GLU A 124 -12.15 26.82 26.00
N ILE A 125 -11.69 27.04 24.76
CA ILE A 125 -12.48 27.55 23.64
C ILE A 125 -13.33 26.47 22.98
N ALA A 126 -12.80 25.26 22.77
CA ALA A 126 -13.54 24.21 22.09
C ALA A 126 -14.87 23.83 22.78
N PRO A 127 -14.94 23.69 24.14
CA PRO A 127 -16.21 23.45 24.83
C PRO A 127 -17.22 24.60 24.69
N LEU A 128 -16.74 25.85 24.55
CA LEU A 128 -17.61 27.00 24.30
C LEU A 128 -18.23 26.89 22.91
N LEU A 129 -17.42 26.62 21.89
CA LEU A 129 -17.87 26.52 20.52
C LEU A 129 -18.91 25.39 20.35
N ASP A 130 -18.69 24.23 20.99
CA ASP A 130 -19.68 23.13 21.08
C ASP A 130 -21.02 23.60 21.66
N VAL A 131 -21.00 24.34 22.78
CA VAL A 131 -22.22 24.88 23.41
C VAL A 131 -22.92 25.90 22.51
N LEU A 132 -22.16 26.67 21.72
CA LEU A 132 -22.67 27.61 20.74
C LEU A 132 -23.20 26.93 19.46
N GLY A 133 -23.13 25.60 19.38
CA GLY A 133 -23.71 24.79 18.30
C GLY A 133 -22.77 24.51 17.13
N TYR A 134 -21.47 24.80 17.28
CA TYR A 134 -20.48 24.53 16.24
C TYR A 134 -20.22 23.02 16.15
N THR A 135 -20.03 22.55 14.92
CA THR A 135 -19.61 21.19 14.61
C THR A 135 -18.10 21.00 14.85
N PRO A 136 -17.60 19.77 15.01
CA PRO A 136 -16.16 19.53 15.15
C PRO A 136 -15.31 20.18 14.06
N CYS A 137 -15.76 20.17 12.81
CA CYS A 137 -15.08 20.84 11.68
C CYS A 137 -14.97 22.36 11.90
N GLU A 138 -16.06 23.02 12.27
CA GLU A 138 -16.06 24.47 12.51
C GLU A 138 -15.25 24.84 13.77
N ILE A 139 -15.22 23.96 14.78
CA ILE A 139 -14.34 24.10 15.94
C ILE A 139 -12.88 24.04 15.50
N ALA A 140 -12.51 23.04 14.69
CA ALA A 140 -11.14 22.89 14.20
C ALA A 140 -10.68 24.08 13.36
N GLU A 141 -11.51 24.57 12.42
CA GLU A 141 -11.22 25.74 11.59
C GLU A 141 -10.95 27.00 12.43
N LYS A 142 -11.74 27.21 13.49
CA LYS A 142 -11.55 28.36 14.38
C LYS A 142 -10.31 28.24 15.25
N ILE A 143 -9.92 27.01 15.62
CA ILE A 143 -8.74 26.78 16.46
C ILE A 143 -7.47 26.91 15.63
N GLU A 144 -7.41 26.33 14.43
CA GLU A 144 -6.22 26.42 13.55
C GLU A 144 -5.87 27.87 13.17
N ALA A 145 -6.88 28.74 13.03
CA ALA A 145 -6.64 30.14 12.71
C ALA A 145 -5.83 30.90 13.77
N ASP A 146 -5.94 30.49 15.04
CA ASP A 146 -5.41 31.23 16.19
C ASP A 146 -4.41 30.40 17.03
N TYR A 147 -4.40 29.09 16.87
CA TYR A 147 -3.63 28.11 17.64
C TYR A 147 -3.06 27.05 16.69
N SER A 148 -1.86 26.53 16.98
CA SER A 148 -1.26 25.42 16.22
C SER A 148 -1.01 24.21 17.13
N PRO A 149 -2.07 23.45 17.49
CA PRO A 149 -1.94 22.27 18.32
C PRO A 149 -1.12 21.17 17.64
N SER A 150 -0.45 20.36 18.45
CA SER A 150 0.15 19.09 18.00
C SER A 150 -0.92 18.03 17.73
N SER A 151 -0.54 16.94 17.05
CA SER A 151 -1.45 15.82 16.71
C SER A 151 -2.15 15.22 17.93
N GLU A 152 -1.44 15.11 19.07
CA GLU A 152 -2.02 14.64 20.34
C GLU A 152 -3.01 15.65 20.94
N GLU A 153 -2.68 16.94 20.89
CA GLU A 153 -3.55 18.02 21.40
C GLU A 153 -4.83 18.12 20.56
N TRP A 154 -4.74 18.01 19.24
CA TRP A 154 -5.88 17.99 18.33
C TRP A 154 -6.89 16.89 18.66
N LEU A 155 -6.39 15.66 18.87
CA LEU A 155 -7.25 14.54 19.26
C LEU A 155 -7.89 14.79 20.64
N ALA A 156 -7.10 15.19 21.64
CA ALA A 156 -7.61 15.46 22.98
C ALA A 156 -8.69 16.56 23.00
N LEU A 157 -8.54 17.55 22.13
CA LEU A 157 -9.44 18.68 21.99
C LEU A 157 -10.76 18.29 21.35
N LEU A 158 -10.73 17.54 20.24
CA LEU A 158 -11.91 17.31 19.41
C LEU A 158 -12.68 16.01 19.73
N LEU A 159 -12.01 14.98 20.27
CA LEU A 159 -12.65 13.70 20.63
C LEU A 159 -13.90 13.83 21.52
N PRO A 160 -13.93 14.71 22.55
CA PRO A 160 -15.11 14.88 23.38
C PRO A 160 -16.37 15.37 22.64
N PHE A 161 -16.20 15.93 21.44
CA PHE A 161 -17.27 16.50 20.62
C PHE A 161 -17.72 15.59 19.49
N SER A 162 -17.01 14.47 19.26
CA SER A 162 -17.43 13.48 18.28
C SER A 162 -18.76 12.85 18.69
N LYS A 163 -19.60 12.60 17.68
CA LYS A 163 -20.94 12.01 17.82
C LYS A 163 -20.97 10.52 17.47
N ALA A 164 -19.88 9.98 16.93
CA ALA A 164 -19.76 8.57 16.63
C ALA A 164 -19.88 7.70 17.90
N GLU A 165 -20.40 6.48 17.74
CA GLU A 165 -20.72 5.59 18.85
C GLU A 165 -19.50 4.78 19.32
N ASP A 166 -18.66 4.35 18.37
CA ASP A 166 -17.49 3.52 18.57
C ASP A 166 -16.18 4.33 18.48
N GLN A 167 -15.10 3.82 19.07
CA GLN A 167 -13.83 4.54 19.16
C GLN A 167 -13.16 4.79 17.79
N PRO A 168 -13.13 3.81 16.85
CA PRO A 168 -12.66 4.05 15.48
C PRO A 168 -13.47 5.12 14.75
N GLY A 169 -14.80 5.05 14.83
CA GLY A 169 -15.70 6.07 14.26
C GLY A 169 -15.41 7.47 14.81
N LYS A 170 -15.16 7.59 16.13
CA LYS A 170 -14.81 8.87 16.75
C LYS A 170 -13.50 9.45 16.25
N CYS A 171 -12.47 8.61 16.19
CA CYS A 171 -11.16 9.02 15.70
C CYS A 171 -11.24 9.48 14.24
N ARG A 172 -11.99 8.76 13.41
CA ARG A 172 -12.22 9.13 12.00
C ARG A 172 -12.92 10.48 11.86
N GLU A 173 -14.01 10.72 12.60
CA GLU A 173 -14.73 12.00 12.58
C GLU A 173 -13.82 13.17 13.00
N VAL A 174 -12.94 12.95 13.97
CA VAL A 174 -11.97 13.97 14.40
C VAL A 174 -10.91 14.24 13.35
N ILE A 175 -10.32 13.21 12.75
CA ILE A 175 -9.33 13.39 11.68
C ILE A 175 -9.95 14.11 10.47
N GLU A 176 -11.20 13.80 10.12
CA GLU A 176 -11.95 14.54 9.09
C GLU A 176 -12.15 16.02 9.44
N ALA A 177 -12.39 16.34 10.71
CA ALA A 177 -12.50 17.72 11.15
C ALA A 177 -11.16 18.47 11.05
N ILE A 178 -10.04 17.81 11.38
CA ILE A 178 -8.68 18.36 11.31
C ILE A 178 -8.28 18.60 9.85
N GLU A 179 -8.51 17.61 8.97
CA GLU A 179 -8.29 17.74 7.52
C GLU A 179 -9.12 18.90 6.94
N TYR A 180 -10.39 19.01 7.34
CA TYR A 180 -11.27 20.11 6.89
C TYR A 180 -10.74 21.49 7.26
N ALA A 181 -10.06 21.61 8.41
CA ALA A 181 -9.42 22.85 8.84
C ALA A 181 -8.15 23.19 8.03
N GLY A 182 -7.71 22.32 7.12
CA GLY A 182 -6.54 22.51 6.26
C GLY A 182 -5.23 22.07 6.89
N ILE A 183 -5.30 21.28 7.96
CA ILE A 183 -4.12 20.70 8.62
C ILE A 183 -3.78 19.41 7.89
N ASP A 184 -2.50 19.26 7.54
CA ASP A 184 -2.02 18.06 6.88
C ASP A 184 -2.06 16.88 7.85
N ILE A 185 -2.64 15.77 7.40
CA ILE A 185 -2.70 14.54 8.18
C ILE A 185 -1.50 13.69 7.76
N ASP A 186 -0.68 13.28 8.71
CA ASP A 186 0.54 12.50 8.46
C ASP A 186 0.75 11.40 9.50
N SER A 187 1.89 10.70 9.39
CA SER A 187 2.31 9.64 10.30
C SER A 187 2.32 10.02 11.78
N ASP A 188 2.46 11.30 12.13
CA ASP A 188 2.51 11.75 13.52
C ASP A 188 1.17 11.55 14.24
N PHE A 189 0.07 11.30 13.51
CA PHE A 189 -1.22 10.93 14.09
C PHE A 189 -1.33 9.45 14.49
N ILE A 190 -0.45 8.55 14.04
CA ILE A 190 -0.56 7.10 14.32
C ILE A 190 -0.46 6.81 15.83
N GLU A 191 0.60 7.28 16.50
CA GLU A 191 0.80 7.03 17.94
C GLU A 191 -0.32 7.68 18.78
N PRO A 192 -0.69 8.96 18.57
CA PRO A 192 -1.83 9.56 19.26
C PRO A 192 -3.14 8.80 19.07
N LEU A 193 -3.42 8.31 17.87
CA LEU A 193 -4.61 7.52 17.56
C LEU A 193 -4.61 6.17 18.30
N THR A 194 -3.50 5.44 18.27
CA THR A 194 -3.39 4.15 18.98
C THR A 194 -3.53 4.30 20.50
N LYS A 195 -3.07 5.41 21.09
CA LYS A 195 -3.32 5.75 22.51
C LYS A 195 -4.80 5.91 22.85
N GLN A 196 -5.66 6.19 21.87
CA GLN A 196 -7.12 6.23 22.06
C GLN A 196 -7.77 4.84 22.09
N GLY A 197 -7.00 3.78 21.91
CA GLY A 197 -7.46 2.40 22.01
C GLY A 197 -7.98 1.80 20.70
N ILE A 198 -7.65 2.41 19.55
CA ILE A 198 -7.79 1.75 18.24
C ILE A 198 -6.52 0.97 17.90
N THR A 199 -6.63 -0.02 17.02
CA THR A 199 -5.46 -0.81 16.60
C THR A 199 -4.53 0.03 15.71
N GLU A 200 -3.25 -0.36 15.65
CA GLU A 200 -2.27 0.34 14.80
C GLU A 200 -2.63 0.28 13.32
N ALA A 201 -3.19 -0.84 12.84
CA ALA A 201 -3.66 -0.97 11.47
C ALA A 201 -4.84 -0.04 11.16
N GLU A 202 -5.80 0.10 12.10
CA GLU A 202 -6.91 1.06 11.96
C GLU A 202 -6.41 2.51 11.98
N ALA A 203 -5.43 2.83 12.82
CA ALA A 203 -4.82 4.16 12.87
C ALA A 203 -4.14 4.49 11.54
N ILE A 204 -3.32 3.59 11.01
CA ILE A 204 -2.67 3.75 9.71
C ILE A 204 -3.70 3.91 8.60
N LYS A 205 -4.76 3.11 8.59
CA LYS A 205 -5.85 3.25 7.62
C LYS A 205 -6.50 4.64 7.66
N ILE A 206 -6.80 5.15 8.86
CA ILE A 206 -7.40 6.48 9.02
C ILE A 206 -6.45 7.57 8.50
N VAL A 207 -5.16 7.49 8.84
CA VAL A 207 -4.15 8.44 8.34
C VAL A 207 -4.04 8.33 6.83
N TYR A 208 -3.89 7.13 6.28
CA TYR A 208 -3.74 6.89 4.84
C TYR A 208 -4.91 7.41 4.00
N GLU A 209 -6.15 7.22 4.46
CA GLU A 209 -7.34 7.72 3.74
C GLU A 209 -7.43 9.26 3.67
N LYS A 210 -6.74 9.97 4.57
CA LYS A 210 -6.87 11.42 4.80
C LYS A 210 -5.58 12.19 4.56
N SER A 211 -4.48 11.48 4.40
CA SER A 211 -3.16 12.01 4.13
C SER A 211 -2.92 12.16 2.62
N SER A 212 -2.01 13.04 2.27
CA SER A 212 -1.40 13.06 0.93
C SER A 212 -0.20 12.10 0.80
N GLN A 213 0.24 11.49 1.91
CA GLN A 213 1.35 10.56 1.97
C GLN A 213 0.99 9.20 1.38
N THR A 214 1.98 8.56 0.76
CA THR A 214 1.92 7.16 0.36
C THR A 214 1.93 6.24 1.57
N LEU A 215 1.46 4.99 1.41
CA LEU A 215 1.48 4.00 2.48
C LEU A 215 2.89 3.82 3.08
N TRP A 216 3.92 3.87 2.24
CA TRP A 216 5.32 3.70 2.63
C TRP A 216 5.89 4.87 3.44
N GLU A 217 5.43 6.09 3.17
CA GLU A 217 5.80 7.27 3.96
C GLU A 217 5.14 7.20 5.34
N ILE A 218 3.89 6.73 5.41
CA ILE A 218 3.18 6.54 6.68
C ILE A 218 3.81 5.43 7.53
N LEU A 219 4.28 4.36 6.87
CA LEU A 219 4.91 3.23 7.53
C LEU A 219 6.38 3.48 7.93
N ASP A 220 7.01 4.54 7.43
CA ASP A 220 8.44 4.81 7.67
C ASP A 220 8.74 4.94 9.17
N GLY A 221 9.67 4.11 9.66
CA GLY A 221 10.06 4.09 11.08
C GLY A 221 9.05 3.40 12.01
N THR A 222 7.99 2.82 11.49
CA THR A 222 7.08 1.95 12.26
C THR A 222 7.66 0.54 12.41
N GLU A 223 7.28 -0.20 13.45
CA GLU A 223 7.68 -1.61 13.57
C GLU A 223 7.03 -2.49 12.49
N ILE A 224 5.89 -2.05 11.95
CA ILE A 224 5.11 -2.76 10.92
C ILE A 224 5.90 -2.92 9.63
N GLU A 225 6.69 -1.92 9.24
CA GLU A 225 7.47 -1.90 8.00
C GLU A 225 8.32 -3.18 7.79
N SER A 226 8.73 -3.83 8.88
CA SER A 226 9.61 -5.00 8.84
C SER A 226 8.91 -6.35 9.14
N ASP A 227 7.60 -6.31 9.45
CA ASP A 227 6.78 -7.47 9.82
C ASP A 227 5.80 -7.84 8.67
N PRO A 228 6.07 -8.93 7.92
CA PRO A 228 5.25 -9.36 6.79
C PRO A 228 3.78 -9.58 7.12
N SER A 229 3.47 -10.14 8.29
CA SER A 229 2.09 -10.48 8.64
C SER A 229 1.28 -9.21 8.89
N ARG A 230 1.89 -8.22 9.55
CA ARG A 230 1.27 -6.92 9.84
C ARG A 230 1.17 -6.06 8.58
N LEU A 231 2.17 -6.10 7.69
CA LEU A 231 2.11 -5.43 6.39
C LEU A 231 0.92 -5.88 5.56
N VAL A 232 0.67 -7.20 5.48
CA VAL A 232 -0.49 -7.75 4.76
C VAL A 232 -1.80 -7.23 5.36
N GLU A 233 -1.92 -7.21 6.69
CA GLU A 233 -3.10 -6.69 7.36
C GLU A 233 -3.34 -5.22 7.02
N VAL A 234 -2.32 -4.38 7.18
CA VAL A 234 -2.40 -2.94 6.91
C VAL A 234 -2.71 -2.66 5.45
N ALA A 235 -1.99 -3.26 4.52
CA ALA A 235 -2.16 -3.02 3.10
C ALA A 235 -3.56 -3.44 2.63
N LYS A 236 -4.10 -4.57 3.11
CA LYS A 236 -5.50 -4.95 2.87
C LYS A 236 -6.49 -3.95 3.45
N GLN A 237 -6.25 -3.45 4.66
CA GLN A 237 -7.10 -2.44 5.28
C GLN A 237 -7.11 -1.12 4.49
N CYS A 238 -5.95 -0.75 3.92
CA CYS A 238 -5.74 0.43 3.09
C CYS A 238 -6.12 0.21 1.61
N GLU A 239 -6.59 -0.99 1.25
CA GLU A 239 -6.92 -1.36 -0.14
C GLU A 239 -5.74 -1.20 -1.11
N VAL A 240 -4.51 -1.40 -0.61
CA VAL A 240 -3.27 -1.39 -1.40
C VAL A 240 -2.88 -2.83 -1.74
N ASP A 241 -2.75 -3.12 -3.03
CA ASP A 241 -2.26 -4.41 -3.51
C ASP A 241 -0.73 -4.37 -3.67
N LEU A 242 -0.02 -4.95 -2.69
CA LEU A 242 1.45 -5.02 -2.68
C LEU A 242 2.04 -5.96 -3.74
N SER A 243 1.19 -6.63 -4.52
CA SER A 243 1.63 -7.44 -5.66
C SER A 243 1.68 -6.69 -6.98
N GLU A 244 1.17 -5.46 -7.04
CA GLU A 244 1.31 -4.61 -8.22
C GLU A 244 2.76 -4.15 -8.36
N SER A 245 3.29 -4.12 -9.58
CA SER A 245 4.72 -3.88 -9.87
C SER A 245 5.31 -2.68 -9.15
N GLU A 246 4.62 -1.53 -9.12
CA GLU A 246 5.14 -0.33 -8.45
C GLU A 246 5.20 -0.48 -6.92
N GLU A 247 4.17 -1.08 -6.31
CA GLU A 247 4.11 -1.29 -4.86
C GLU A 247 5.02 -2.43 -4.42
N TYR A 248 5.19 -3.44 -5.27
CA TYR A 248 6.12 -4.54 -5.06
C TYR A 248 7.57 -4.08 -5.11
N GLU A 249 7.94 -3.20 -6.05
CA GLU A 249 9.28 -2.60 -6.08
C GLU A 249 9.60 -1.88 -4.77
N LYS A 250 8.66 -1.06 -4.26
CA LYS A 250 8.81 -0.36 -2.97
C LYS A 250 8.88 -1.32 -1.78
N LEU A 251 8.10 -2.40 -1.80
CA LEU A 251 8.18 -3.47 -0.81
C LEU A 251 9.59 -4.10 -0.80
N ARG A 252 10.13 -4.42 -1.97
CA ARG A 252 11.43 -5.09 -2.13
C ARG A 252 12.63 -4.21 -1.78
N GLU A 253 12.50 -2.89 -1.87
CA GLU A 253 13.51 -1.96 -1.35
C GLU A 253 13.63 -1.99 0.19
N ARG A 254 12.58 -2.44 0.89
CA ARG A 254 12.46 -2.36 2.36
C ARG A 254 12.60 -3.70 3.06
N ILE A 255 12.21 -4.79 2.42
CA ILE A 255 12.28 -6.13 3.00
C ILE A 255 12.97 -7.15 2.08
N ASP A 256 13.59 -8.14 2.70
CA ASP A 256 14.19 -9.29 2.03
C ASP A 256 13.13 -10.14 1.30
N PHE A 257 13.56 -10.91 0.28
CA PHE A 257 12.64 -11.63 -0.61
C PHE A 257 11.85 -12.72 0.12
N ASP A 258 12.48 -13.44 1.06
CA ASP A 258 11.82 -14.45 1.90
C ASP A 258 10.63 -13.87 2.68
N LYS A 259 10.76 -12.63 3.17
CA LYS A 259 9.67 -11.88 3.80
C LYS A 259 8.63 -11.40 2.80
N ALA A 260 9.04 -10.93 1.63
CA ALA A 260 8.13 -10.49 0.57
C ALA A 260 7.25 -11.65 0.08
N ILE A 261 7.78 -12.88 0.03
CA ILE A 261 7.02 -14.10 -0.27
C ILE A 261 5.85 -14.27 0.71
N ILE A 262 6.08 -14.10 2.01
CA ILE A 262 5.01 -14.18 3.03
C ILE A 262 3.94 -13.11 2.78
N VAL A 263 4.36 -11.90 2.39
CA VAL A 263 3.41 -10.82 2.04
C VAL A 263 2.55 -11.22 0.84
N LEU A 264 3.16 -11.65 -0.26
CA LEU A 264 2.46 -12.05 -1.48
C LEU A 264 1.52 -13.24 -1.27
N GLN A 265 1.95 -14.24 -0.50
CA GLN A 265 1.08 -15.34 -0.06
C GLN A 265 -0.12 -14.82 0.76
N GLY A 266 0.11 -13.82 1.61
CA GLY A 266 -0.95 -13.13 2.34
C GLY A 266 -2.01 -12.50 1.42
N PHE A 267 -1.63 -12.06 0.22
CA PHE A 267 -2.54 -11.60 -0.84
C PHE A 267 -3.14 -12.72 -1.69
N GLY A 268 -2.83 -13.98 -1.37
CA GLY A 268 -3.37 -15.16 -2.05
C GLY A 268 -2.65 -15.49 -3.36
N LYS A 269 -1.44 -14.96 -3.57
CA LYS A 269 -0.63 -15.32 -4.74
C LYS A 269 -0.13 -16.74 -4.63
N SER A 270 -0.25 -17.47 -5.74
CA SER A 270 0.35 -18.77 -5.93
C SER A 270 1.87 -18.65 -6.09
N LEU A 271 2.58 -19.77 -5.95
CA LEU A 271 4.02 -19.80 -6.08
C LEU A 271 4.50 -19.39 -7.48
N ALA A 272 3.77 -19.78 -8.53
CA ALA A 272 4.08 -19.36 -9.91
C ALA A 272 3.95 -17.83 -10.05
N GLU A 273 2.84 -17.25 -9.59
CA GLU A 273 2.64 -15.79 -9.63
C GLU A 273 3.71 -15.02 -8.83
N ILE A 274 4.17 -15.56 -7.69
CA ILE A 274 5.25 -14.94 -6.89
C ILE A 274 6.56 -14.89 -7.67
N ILE A 275 6.89 -15.98 -8.36
CA ILE A 275 8.08 -16.09 -9.20
C ILE A 275 7.98 -15.11 -10.38
N ASP A 276 6.82 -15.02 -11.01
CA ASP A 276 6.60 -14.08 -12.13
C ASP A 276 6.74 -12.63 -11.68
N ILE A 277 6.18 -12.28 -10.51
CA ILE A 277 6.28 -10.94 -9.92
C ILE A 277 7.75 -10.57 -9.64
N GLU A 278 8.56 -11.47 -9.07
CA GLU A 278 9.98 -11.18 -8.79
C GLU A 278 10.81 -11.08 -10.08
N ASN A 279 10.47 -11.84 -11.11
CA ASN A 279 11.31 -11.89 -12.32
C ASN A 279 10.97 -10.83 -13.37
N GLY A 280 9.72 -10.33 -13.42
CA GLY A 280 9.27 -9.22 -14.27
C GLY A 280 9.29 -9.46 -15.80
N ASP A 281 10.40 -10.00 -16.32
CA ASP A 281 10.74 -10.21 -17.74
C ASP A 281 10.85 -11.71 -18.08
N ASN A 282 10.01 -12.59 -17.51
CA ASN A 282 9.81 -14.02 -17.87
C ASN A 282 11.06 -14.91 -18.10
N THR A 283 12.26 -14.42 -17.80
CA THR A 283 13.55 -15.06 -18.08
C THR A 283 14.37 -15.04 -16.81
N ILE A 284 14.63 -16.22 -16.24
CA ILE A 284 15.40 -16.35 -15.01
C ILE A 284 16.84 -16.70 -15.38
N GLU A 285 17.78 -15.79 -15.11
CA GLU A 285 19.21 -16.10 -15.27
C GLU A 285 19.68 -17.15 -14.25
N ASP A 286 20.68 -17.95 -14.62
CA ASP A 286 21.19 -19.07 -13.80
C ASP A 286 21.59 -18.68 -12.37
N ASP A 287 22.14 -17.47 -12.18
CA ASP A 287 22.53 -16.96 -10.86
C ASP A 287 21.33 -16.43 -10.05
N ALA A 288 20.29 -15.91 -10.73
CA ALA A 288 19.05 -15.48 -10.10
C ALA A 288 18.24 -16.67 -9.59
N LEU A 289 18.20 -17.77 -10.36
CA LEU A 289 17.50 -19.00 -9.98
C LEU A 289 17.98 -19.57 -8.64
N LYS A 290 19.30 -19.52 -8.38
CA LYS A 290 19.86 -20.00 -7.11
C LYS A 290 19.42 -19.15 -5.92
N GLY A 291 19.36 -17.83 -6.09
CA GLY A 291 18.85 -16.91 -5.09
C GLY A 291 17.38 -17.20 -4.76
N ILE A 292 16.56 -17.26 -5.81
CA ILE A 292 15.12 -17.55 -5.71
C ILE A 292 14.87 -18.90 -5.01
N LEU A 293 15.59 -19.96 -5.39
CA LEU A 293 15.48 -21.28 -4.75
C LEU A 293 15.80 -21.23 -3.25
N LYS A 294 16.84 -20.49 -2.88
CA LYS A 294 17.25 -20.36 -1.48
C LYS A 294 16.19 -19.62 -0.67
N ASP A 295 15.70 -18.50 -1.19
CA ASP A 295 14.75 -17.63 -0.49
C ASP A 295 13.37 -18.29 -0.38
N LEU A 296 12.91 -19.01 -1.41
CA LEU A 296 11.68 -19.80 -1.37
C LEU A 296 11.78 -20.97 -0.38
N LYS A 297 12.94 -21.65 -0.28
CA LYS A 297 13.15 -22.68 0.76
C LYS A 297 13.18 -22.08 2.16
N SER A 298 13.70 -20.86 2.32
CA SER A 298 13.63 -20.12 3.58
C SER A 298 12.20 -19.72 3.96
N ALA A 299 11.31 -19.56 2.97
CA ALA A 299 9.87 -19.38 3.15
C ALA A 299 9.08 -20.70 3.26
N ASP A 300 9.75 -21.80 3.65
CA ASP A 300 9.18 -23.15 3.88
C ASP A 300 8.60 -23.86 2.64
N TYR A 301 8.91 -23.42 1.42
CA TYR A 301 8.56 -24.21 0.23
C TYR A 301 9.50 -25.40 0.02
N SER A 302 8.94 -26.53 -0.39
CA SER A 302 9.75 -27.66 -0.82
C SER A 302 10.34 -27.42 -2.21
N THR A 303 11.53 -27.99 -2.44
CA THR A 303 12.19 -27.95 -3.75
C THR A 303 11.30 -28.46 -4.89
N VAL A 304 10.46 -29.48 -4.62
CA VAL A 304 9.53 -30.02 -5.61
C VAL A 304 8.46 -28.99 -5.98
N GLU A 305 7.85 -28.32 -5.01
CA GLU A 305 6.84 -27.27 -5.27
C GLU A 305 7.43 -26.13 -6.10
N ILE A 306 8.65 -25.70 -5.75
CA ILE A 306 9.34 -24.61 -6.46
C ILE A 306 9.62 -25.00 -7.91
N LEU A 307 10.20 -26.18 -8.15
CA LEU A 307 10.48 -26.64 -9.51
C LEU A 307 9.20 -26.88 -10.30
N VAL A 308 8.13 -27.42 -9.71
CA VAL A 308 6.84 -27.55 -10.39
C VAL A 308 6.27 -26.19 -10.78
N ALA A 309 6.38 -25.16 -9.92
CA ALA A 309 5.93 -23.82 -10.27
C ALA A 309 6.77 -23.20 -11.41
N LEU A 310 8.08 -23.39 -11.38
CA LEU A 310 9.01 -22.89 -12.40
C LEU A 310 8.83 -23.52 -13.78
N PHE A 311 8.54 -24.82 -13.85
CA PHE A 311 8.44 -25.58 -15.10
C PHE A 311 7.01 -25.90 -15.53
N GLY A 312 6.04 -25.72 -14.63
CA GLY A 312 4.62 -25.90 -14.91
C GLY A 312 3.99 -24.68 -15.56
N ASP A 313 4.59 -23.50 -15.41
CA ASP A 313 4.16 -22.29 -16.11
C ASP A 313 4.77 -22.23 -17.51
N GLN A 314 3.92 -22.11 -18.54
CA GLN A 314 4.36 -22.09 -19.95
C GLN A 314 4.96 -20.75 -20.36
N ASP A 315 4.77 -19.71 -19.54
CA ASP A 315 5.21 -18.36 -19.85
C ASP A 315 6.60 -18.02 -19.28
N THR A 316 7.18 -18.90 -18.45
CA THR A 316 8.48 -18.70 -17.79
C THR A 316 9.57 -19.58 -18.42
N GLU A 317 10.54 -18.95 -19.09
CA GLU A 317 11.68 -19.67 -19.69
C GLU A 317 12.74 -19.94 -18.61
N VAL A 318 12.72 -21.15 -18.03
CA VAL A 318 13.77 -21.62 -17.11
C VAL A 318 14.73 -22.53 -17.86
N TYR A 319 15.98 -22.08 -18.01
CA TYR A 319 17.01 -22.90 -18.64
C TYR A 319 17.41 -24.08 -17.73
N LEU A 320 17.43 -25.30 -18.29
CA LEU A 320 17.92 -26.49 -17.60
C LEU A 320 19.37 -26.35 -17.09
N SER A 321 20.16 -25.45 -17.66
CA SER A 321 21.51 -25.10 -17.18
C SER A 321 21.49 -24.59 -15.74
N GLY A 322 20.49 -23.78 -15.40
CA GLY A 322 20.30 -23.23 -14.05
C GLY A 322 20.05 -24.32 -13.02
N ILE A 323 19.25 -25.34 -13.35
CA ILE A 323 19.02 -26.49 -12.44
C ILE A 323 20.30 -27.30 -12.24
N VAL A 324 21.04 -27.57 -13.31
CA VAL A 324 22.32 -28.28 -13.22
C VAL A 324 23.33 -27.49 -12.39
N GLY A 325 23.32 -26.16 -12.51
CA GLY A 325 24.06 -25.27 -11.63
C GLY A 325 23.64 -25.43 -10.16
N ALA A 326 22.33 -25.37 -9.87
CA ALA A 326 21.80 -25.53 -8.52
C ALA A 326 22.08 -26.92 -7.90
N LEU A 327 22.07 -27.99 -8.70
CA LEU A 327 22.46 -29.35 -8.30
C LEU A 327 23.96 -29.45 -8.02
N THR A 328 24.79 -28.85 -8.87
CA THR A 328 26.26 -28.87 -8.72
C THR A 328 26.71 -28.07 -7.50
N ASP A 329 26.01 -26.99 -7.18
CA ASP A 329 26.26 -26.14 -6.02
C ASP A 329 25.55 -26.62 -4.74
N GLU A 330 24.94 -27.82 -4.75
CA GLU A 330 24.25 -28.45 -3.62
C GLU A 330 23.08 -27.62 -3.03
N VAL A 331 22.49 -26.70 -3.82
CA VAL A 331 21.26 -25.97 -3.45
C VAL A 331 20.05 -26.90 -3.48
N ILE A 332 20.08 -27.84 -4.43
CA ILE A 332 19.11 -28.93 -4.60
C ILE A 332 19.86 -30.26 -4.46
N SER A 333 19.31 -31.19 -3.70
CA SER A 333 19.83 -32.56 -3.62
C SER A 333 19.37 -33.43 -4.78
N GLU A 334 20.14 -34.48 -5.09
CA GLU A 334 19.77 -35.46 -6.14
C GLU A 334 18.38 -36.08 -5.87
N ASP A 335 18.04 -36.39 -4.61
CA ASP A 335 16.75 -36.95 -4.24
C ASP A 335 15.57 -35.98 -4.44
N GLU A 336 15.76 -34.68 -4.16
CA GLU A 336 14.76 -33.64 -4.41
C GLU A 336 14.47 -33.47 -5.90
N PHE A 337 15.51 -33.49 -6.74
CA PHE A 337 15.33 -33.41 -8.19
C PHE A 337 14.63 -34.66 -8.76
N ILE A 338 14.97 -35.85 -8.27
CA ILE A 338 14.28 -37.09 -8.67
C ILE A 338 12.81 -37.02 -8.27
N ALA A 339 12.49 -36.51 -7.07
CA ALA A 339 11.11 -36.35 -6.63
C ALA A 339 10.33 -35.36 -7.53
N PHE A 340 10.98 -34.28 -7.98
CA PHE A 340 10.40 -33.36 -8.96
C PHE A 340 10.12 -34.05 -10.30
N ALA A 341 11.11 -34.70 -10.90
CA ALA A 341 10.96 -35.36 -12.21
C ALA A 341 9.84 -36.41 -12.21
N LEU A 342 9.68 -37.15 -11.11
CA LEU A 342 8.57 -38.09 -10.93
C LEU A 342 7.21 -37.39 -10.76
N ALA A 343 7.18 -36.22 -10.12
CA ALA A 343 5.95 -35.46 -9.88
C ALA A 343 5.46 -34.69 -11.12
N SER A 344 6.38 -34.27 -11.98
CA SER A 344 6.07 -33.53 -13.22
C SER A 344 5.71 -34.44 -14.41
N GLU A 345 5.72 -35.77 -14.22
CA GLU A 345 5.54 -36.78 -15.28
C GLU A 345 6.46 -36.55 -16.49
N THR A 346 7.59 -35.87 -16.29
CA THR A 346 8.50 -35.51 -17.38
C THR A 346 9.19 -36.78 -17.87
N ASP A 347 9.10 -37.06 -19.17
CA ASP A 347 9.80 -38.20 -19.76
C ASP A 347 11.31 -37.98 -19.57
N PRO A 348 12.02 -38.91 -18.90
CA PRO A 348 13.48 -38.85 -18.78
C PRO A 348 14.18 -38.62 -20.13
N ALA A 349 13.62 -39.11 -21.23
CA ALA A 349 14.15 -38.93 -22.58
C ALA A 349 14.07 -37.48 -23.11
N ASP A 350 13.04 -36.72 -22.71
CA ASP A 350 12.88 -35.31 -23.11
C ASP A 350 13.96 -34.45 -22.43
N ILE A 351 14.17 -34.71 -21.14
CA ILE A 351 15.23 -34.08 -20.34
C ILE A 351 16.61 -34.43 -20.93
N ASP A 352 16.84 -35.70 -21.30
CA ASP A 352 18.11 -36.17 -21.88
C ASP A 352 18.37 -35.53 -23.27
N SER A 353 17.32 -35.27 -24.06
CA SER A 353 17.43 -34.57 -25.35
C SER A 353 17.83 -33.11 -25.16
N GLU A 354 17.18 -32.40 -24.25
CA GLU A 354 17.42 -30.97 -24.00
C GLU A 354 18.81 -30.71 -23.37
N PHE A 355 19.30 -31.63 -22.53
CA PHE A 355 20.67 -31.57 -22.00
C PHE A 355 21.76 -31.85 -23.02
N ASN A 356 21.48 -32.65 -24.05
CA ASN A 356 22.45 -32.94 -25.11
C ASN A 356 22.62 -31.75 -26.08
N GLU A 357 21.71 -30.78 -26.08
CA GLU A 357 21.74 -29.59 -26.94
C GLU A 357 22.53 -28.41 -26.34
N GLN A 358 22.80 -28.40 -25.03
CA GLN A 358 23.58 -27.35 -24.37
C GLN A 358 25.10 -27.61 -24.47
N GLU A 359 25.91 -26.59 -24.78
CA GLU A 359 27.38 -26.69 -24.83
C GLU A 359 27.95 -26.96 -23.43
N VAL A 360 28.13 -28.25 -23.13
CA VAL A 360 28.57 -28.79 -21.83
C VAL A 360 29.96 -28.29 -21.45
N GLU A 361 30.04 -27.20 -20.67
CA GLU A 361 31.16 -27.03 -19.76
C GLU A 361 31.01 -28.05 -18.61
N LEU A 362 31.90 -29.05 -18.64
CA LEU A 362 32.30 -29.98 -17.57
C LEU A 362 31.63 -31.37 -17.52
N LYS A 363 32.51 -32.39 -17.56
CA LYS A 363 32.27 -33.82 -17.31
C LYS A 363 31.57 -34.14 -15.98
N VAL A 364 31.42 -33.17 -15.09
CA VAL A 364 30.75 -33.34 -13.78
C VAL A 364 29.24 -33.31 -14.00
N SER A 365 28.74 -32.34 -14.76
CA SER A 365 27.31 -32.20 -15.11
C SER A 365 26.78 -33.43 -15.85
N SER A 366 27.50 -33.93 -16.87
CA SER A 366 27.14 -35.16 -17.58
C SER A 366 27.08 -36.41 -16.68
N ARG A 367 27.93 -36.50 -15.64
CA ARG A 367 27.86 -37.60 -14.66
C ARG A 367 26.74 -37.44 -13.64
N VAL A 368 26.40 -36.21 -13.28
CA VAL A 368 25.25 -35.92 -12.42
C VAL A 368 23.98 -36.31 -13.16
N LEU A 369 23.82 -35.86 -14.40
CA LEU A 369 22.67 -36.16 -15.26
C LEU A 369 22.47 -37.68 -15.49
N HIS A 370 23.52 -38.39 -15.92
CA HIS A 370 23.40 -39.83 -16.14
C HIS A 370 23.03 -40.60 -14.85
N ARG A 371 23.54 -40.17 -13.68
CA ARG A 371 23.17 -40.78 -12.39
C ARG A 371 21.73 -40.48 -12.02
N LEU A 372 21.26 -39.25 -12.24
CA LEU A 372 19.88 -38.84 -11.99
C LEU A 372 18.90 -39.62 -12.86
N PHE A 373 19.17 -39.76 -14.17
CA PHE A 373 18.30 -40.52 -15.07
C PHE A 373 18.18 -42.00 -14.69
N THR A 374 19.32 -42.62 -14.36
CA THR A 374 19.32 -44.01 -13.89
C THR A 374 18.47 -44.16 -12.63
N ALA A 375 18.55 -43.21 -11.69
CA ALA A 375 17.78 -43.24 -10.45
C ALA A 375 16.28 -42.96 -10.65
N ILE A 376 15.91 -42.11 -11.63
CA ILE A 376 14.52 -41.86 -12.00
C ILE A 376 13.89 -43.13 -12.57
N ASP A 377 14.55 -43.78 -13.54
CA ASP A 377 14.08 -45.03 -14.14
C ASP A 377 13.88 -46.13 -13.08
N GLU A 378 14.86 -46.32 -12.19
CA GLU A 378 14.78 -47.29 -11.10
C GLU A 378 13.60 -47.02 -10.15
N LYS A 379 13.31 -45.77 -9.80
CA LYS A 379 12.17 -45.41 -8.92
C LYS A 379 10.82 -45.51 -9.64
N ALA A 380 10.76 -45.21 -10.94
CA ALA A 380 9.56 -45.37 -11.75
C ALA A 380 9.16 -46.84 -11.87
N GLU A 381 10.12 -47.73 -12.16
CA GLU A 381 9.91 -49.19 -12.20
C GLU A 381 9.45 -49.74 -10.85
N GLN A 382 10.05 -49.30 -9.74
CA GLN A 382 9.64 -49.70 -8.39
C GLN A 382 8.19 -49.29 -8.09
N SER A 383 7.80 -48.06 -8.42
CA SER A 383 6.44 -47.55 -8.21
C SER A 383 5.40 -48.31 -9.04
N ALA A 384 5.71 -48.63 -10.31
CA ALA A 384 4.85 -49.44 -11.16
C ALA A 384 4.72 -50.90 -10.66
N SER A 385 5.78 -51.46 -10.06
CA SER A 385 5.76 -52.80 -9.49
C SER A 385 4.91 -52.90 -8.22
N LEU A 386 4.87 -51.84 -7.42
CA LEU A 386 4.06 -51.74 -6.19
C LEU A 386 2.57 -51.58 -6.50
N GLN A 387 2.21 -50.79 -7.51
CA GLN A 387 0.81 -50.63 -7.95
C GLN A 387 0.20 -51.92 -8.51
N ASN A 388 0.99 -52.81 -9.12
CA ASN A 388 0.52 -54.10 -9.62
C ASN A 388 0.35 -55.18 -8.53
N GLN A 389 0.73 -54.89 -7.27
CA GLN A 389 0.62 -55.81 -6.13
C GLN A 389 -0.52 -55.49 -5.16
N THR A 390 -1.14 -54.31 -5.29
CA THR A 390 -2.39 -53.90 -4.63
C THR A 390 -3.58 -54.07 -5.55
#